data_AF-G5JBS9-F1
#
_entry.id   AF-G5JBS9-F1
#
_cell.length_a   1.000
_cell.length_b   1.000
_cell.length_c   1.000
_cell.angle_alpha   90.00
_cell.angle_beta   90.00
_cell.angle_gamma   90.00
#
_symmetry.space_group_name_H-M   'P 1'
#
loop_
_entity.id
_entity.type
_entity.pdbx_description
1 polymer ?
#
loop_
_entity_poly.entity_id
_entity_poly.type
_entity_poly.pdbx_seq_one_letter_code
_entity_poly.pdbx_strand_id
1 'polypeptide(L)'
;MALTLIGIFGLYGLLSLMGNGSKKGKLSTAYWGGKREKKKAQNIALSQINEPTRNSASLYIGTPDTVLLKLQEQWLWSGLKINDQRKAASHPIYIPDIQRGVLVAGAAGTGKTFSVIDPCIRSALDQGFPILLYDFKFPTQSSRVIAYALKRGYKVRFFTPNFPFSDVCNLLDFLADEEDAVAAGQLAEVIAKNIDLNANASSDKFFEDAGATLVQGIFLLAKAVAAKCGKQYADLMTCAAILSLPELGKRLGYSRERQQFPIWTMRPLAQLISVANAPETESSIIGTAQRTFEKFLKKDFIGAFSDDSTIPLDLDGKTLLVCGLDRNNRDIVGPLMAAVIHMIVSKNVSRSEPRKDPLCVFLDELPTMYLPQLYEWLTQNREDGFCGIIGFQNFAQLEKVYGKEVAKIIIGNCATKFIFNPQEVESAEYFSKALGEFDVLYSTKSRSHNSGKHSSGSRSRSENRQKRSLFEVSQFMKLGKGQSIIINPNFKRGDEEYVPIKQKIKVPPDDLSEMNWSQEQWPKLWDYFSQQNNQGVDDEKRRKQFEERYELVNRLFPLPPSDDQNNKQSPPQKDANETVSSPQTSPSSSSNFSVDDLDC
;
A
#
# COMPACT_ATOMS: atom_id res chain seq x y z
N MET A 1 -1.03 -74.79 35.61
CA MET A 1 -2.11 -74.21 34.77
C MET A 1 -2.64 -72.85 35.23
N ALA A 2 -2.26 -72.31 36.41
CA ALA A 2 -2.75 -71.00 36.86
C ALA A 2 -1.87 -69.79 36.43
N LEU A 3 -0.61 -70.02 36.04
CA LEU A 3 0.33 -68.94 35.67
C LEU A 3 0.28 -68.53 34.19
N THR A 4 -0.21 -69.40 33.30
CA THR A 4 -0.36 -69.10 31.87
C THR A 4 -1.62 -68.30 31.53
N LEU A 5 -2.66 -68.35 32.39
CA LEU A 5 -3.91 -67.59 32.21
C LEU A 5 -3.78 -66.11 32.62
N ILE A 6 -2.90 -65.78 33.56
CA ILE A 6 -2.66 -64.40 34.01
C ILE A 6 -1.85 -63.61 32.96
N GLY A 7 -0.92 -64.26 32.26
CA GLY A 7 -0.15 -63.64 31.17
C GLY A 7 -1.01 -63.26 29.96
N ILE A 8 -2.04 -64.04 29.65
CA ILE A 8 -2.94 -63.78 28.50
C ILE A 8 -3.91 -62.64 28.81
N PHE A 9 -4.42 -62.53 30.05
CA PHE A 9 -5.25 -61.40 30.47
C PHE A 9 -4.47 -60.10 30.64
N GLY A 10 -3.22 -60.17 31.11
CA GLY A 10 -2.31 -59.02 31.18
C GLY A 10 -1.97 -58.46 29.79
N LEU A 11 -1.75 -59.34 28.81
CA LEU A 11 -1.46 -58.96 27.43
C LEU A 11 -2.71 -58.39 26.72
N TYR A 12 -3.91 -58.92 26.98
CA TYR A 12 -5.17 -58.36 26.46
C TYR A 12 -5.53 -57.00 27.10
N GLY A 13 -5.21 -56.81 28.39
CA GLY A 13 -5.34 -55.52 29.08
C GLY A 13 -4.37 -54.46 28.55
N LEU A 14 -3.13 -54.85 28.23
CA LEU A 14 -2.13 -53.96 27.61
C LEU A 14 -2.41 -53.69 26.12
N LEU A 15 -2.94 -54.65 25.37
CA LEU A 15 -3.41 -54.46 23.98
C LEU A 15 -4.74 -53.69 23.91
N SER A 16 -5.54 -53.65 24.99
CA SER A 16 -6.70 -52.76 25.12
C SER A 16 -6.30 -51.31 25.45
N LEU A 17 -5.13 -51.10 26.08
CA LEU A 17 -4.57 -49.77 26.36
C LEU A 17 -3.70 -49.25 25.20
N MET A 18 -3.10 -50.14 24.43
CA MET A 18 -2.45 -49.87 23.13
C MET A 18 -3.39 -50.17 21.95
N GLY A 19 -4.69 -50.33 22.24
CA GLY A 19 -5.73 -50.48 21.25
C GLY A 19 -5.82 -49.18 20.49
N ASN A 20 -5.20 -49.18 19.32
CA ASN A 20 -5.34 -48.20 18.27
C ASN A 20 -6.79 -47.71 18.27
N GLY A 21 -7.01 -46.58 18.93
CA GLY A 21 -8.28 -45.88 18.93
C GLY A 21 -8.45 -45.45 17.50
N SER A 22 -9.09 -46.32 16.70
CA SER A 22 -9.43 -46.07 15.32
C SER A 22 -9.96 -44.65 15.28
N LYS A 23 -9.30 -43.75 14.54
CA LYS A 23 -9.81 -42.44 14.17
C LYS A 23 -11.06 -42.66 13.32
N LYS A 24 -12.14 -43.16 13.93
CA LYS A 24 -13.45 -43.35 13.30
C LYS A 24 -14.09 -41.97 13.22
N GLY A 25 -13.75 -41.29 12.11
CA GLY A 25 -14.45 -40.14 11.57
C GLY A 25 -14.57 -38.95 12.51
N LYS A 26 -13.46 -38.26 12.79
CA LYS A 26 -13.53 -36.81 13.04
C LYS A 26 -13.53 -36.14 11.66
N LEU A 27 -14.70 -35.66 11.24
CA LEU A 27 -14.88 -34.99 9.94
C LEU A 27 -14.73 -33.47 10.06
N SER A 28 -14.72 -32.90 11.27
CA SER A 28 -14.48 -31.49 11.55
C SER A 28 -13.56 -31.30 12.76
N THR A 29 -12.59 -30.38 12.66
CA THR A 29 -11.43 -30.27 13.56
C THR A 29 -11.13 -28.86 14.05
N ALA A 30 -11.95 -27.86 13.77
CA ALA A 30 -11.62 -26.50 14.19
C ALA A 30 -11.55 -26.38 15.72
N TYR A 31 -10.53 -25.68 16.24
CA TYR A 31 -10.38 -25.46 17.68
C TYR A 31 -9.65 -24.15 17.98
N TRP A 32 -9.76 -23.71 19.24
CA TRP A 32 -9.06 -22.53 19.74
C TRP A 32 -7.63 -22.83 20.20
N GLY A 33 -6.71 -21.94 19.83
CA GLY A 33 -5.38 -21.85 20.41
C GLY A 33 -5.37 -21.13 21.75
N GLY A 34 -4.21 -21.09 22.39
CA GLY A 34 -4.02 -20.45 23.69
C GLY A 34 -2.57 -20.09 23.97
N LYS A 35 -2.13 -20.25 25.22
CA LYS A 35 -0.78 -19.84 25.66
C LYS A 35 0.35 -20.59 24.94
N ARG A 36 0.13 -21.87 24.58
CA ARG A 36 1.16 -22.71 23.92
C ARG A 36 1.48 -22.20 22.52
N GLU A 37 0.44 -21.92 21.73
CA GLU A 37 0.57 -21.40 20.37
C GLU A 37 1.21 -20.00 20.37
N LYS A 38 0.81 -19.13 21.32
CA LYS A 38 1.45 -17.82 21.51
C LYS A 38 2.93 -17.92 21.84
N LYS A 39 3.31 -18.87 22.71
CA LYS A 39 4.72 -19.05 23.11
C LYS A 39 5.59 -19.50 21.93
N LYS A 40 5.07 -20.33 21.01
CA LYS A 40 5.79 -20.67 19.78
C LYS A 40 5.99 -19.46 18.87
N ALA A 41 4.94 -18.68 18.64
CA ALA A 41 5.03 -17.44 17.87
C ALA A 41 5.99 -16.44 18.52
N GLN A 42 6.01 -16.33 19.85
CA GLN A 42 6.95 -15.50 20.60
C GLN A 42 8.41 -15.88 20.33
N ASN A 43 8.76 -17.17 20.31
CA ASN A 43 10.15 -17.59 20.08
C ASN A 43 10.65 -17.15 18.70
N ILE A 44 9.82 -17.32 17.66
CA ILE A 44 10.14 -16.87 16.30
C ILE A 44 10.26 -15.34 16.28
N ALA A 45 9.32 -14.65 16.92
CA ALA A 45 9.31 -13.21 16.91
C ALA A 45 10.51 -12.59 17.63
N LEU A 46 10.95 -13.16 18.75
CA LEU A 46 12.14 -12.70 19.46
C LEU A 46 13.41 -12.87 18.61
N SER A 47 13.51 -13.96 17.84
CA SER A 47 14.61 -14.13 16.87
C SER A 47 14.60 -13.02 15.81
N GLN A 48 13.43 -12.73 15.25
CA GLN A 48 13.25 -11.69 14.22
C GLN A 48 13.44 -10.27 14.75
N ILE A 49 13.13 -10.01 16.04
CA ILE A 49 13.36 -8.71 16.69
C ILE A 49 14.86 -8.49 16.96
N ASN A 50 15.58 -9.55 17.29
CA ASN A 50 17.02 -9.46 17.58
C ASN A 50 17.82 -9.21 16.31
N GLU A 51 17.49 -9.93 15.23
CA GLU A 51 18.20 -9.88 13.94
C GLU A 51 17.19 -9.73 12.78
N PRO A 52 16.55 -8.55 12.64
CA PRO A 52 15.59 -8.34 11.56
C PRO A 52 16.30 -8.26 10.21
N THR A 53 15.70 -8.87 9.20
CA THR A 53 16.05 -8.67 7.79
C THR A 53 14.85 -8.13 7.04
N ARG A 54 15.05 -7.66 5.79
CA ARG A 54 13.96 -7.18 4.93
C ARG A 54 12.77 -8.14 4.85
N ASN A 55 13.01 -9.45 4.78
CA ASN A 55 11.98 -10.49 4.61
C ASN A 55 11.82 -11.40 5.83
N SER A 56 12.35 -11.01 6.99
CA SER A 56 12.18 -11.71 8.26
C SER A 56 12.14 -10.69 9.38
N ALA A 57 10.93 -10.23 9.69
CA ALA A 57 10.71 -9.18 10.68
C ALA A 57 9.47 -9.45 11.53
N SER A 58 9.46 -8.84 12.71
CA SER A 58 8.42 -9.01 13.72
C SER A 58 7.98 -7.67 14.29
N LEU A 59 6.69 -7.56 14.58
CA LEU A 59 6.14 -6.48 15.40
C LEU A 59 5.54 -7.04 16.69
N TYR A 60 5.19 -6.15 17.61
CA TYR A 60 4.55 -6.51 18.86
C TYR A 60 3.50 -5.48 19.29
N ILE A 61 2.56 -5.93 20.11
CA ILE A 61 1.62 -5.09 20.85
C ILE A 61 1.97 -5.20 22.33
N GLY A 62 2.42 -4.07 22.90
CA GLY A 62 2.99 -4.01 24.24
C GLY A 62 4.50 -4.24 24.22
N THR A 63 5.30 -3.24 24.64
CA THR A 63 6.78 -3.34 24.61
C THR A 63 7.31 -4.54 25.42
N PRO A 64 8.01 -5.50 24.79
CA PRO A 64 8.67 -6.59 25.49
C PRO A 64 9.83 -6.12 26.36
N ASP A 65 10.14 -6.90 27.39
CA ASP A 65 11.25 -6.62 28.31
C ASP A 65 12.60 -6.51 27.60
N THR A 66 12.89 -7.45 26.71
CA THR A 66 14.12 -7.46 25.91
C THR A 66 14.29 -6.20 25.05
N VAL A 67 13.19 -5.69 24.49
CA VAL A 67 13.22 -4.47 23.66
C VAL A 67 13.37 -3.23 24.53
N LEU A 68 12.66 -3.18 25.66
CA LEU A 68 12.78 -2.07 26.60
C LEU A 68 14.21 -1.93 27.12
N LEU A 69 14.84 -3.03 27.54
CA LEU A 69 16.24 -3.05 28.00
C LEU A 69 17.19 -2.57 26.90
N LYS A 70 17.06 -3.09 25.68
CA LYS A 70 17.87 -2.65 24.53
C LYS A 70 17.74 -1.15 24.26
N LEU A 71 16.52 -0.61 24.33
CA LEU A 71 16.28 0.82 24.16
C LEU A 71 16.89 1.66 25.28
N GLN A 72 16.73 1.21 26.53
CA GLN A 72 17.31 1.87 27.70
C GLN A 72 18.84 1.92 27.62
N GLU A 73 19.48 0.82 27.24
CA GLU A 73 20.91 0.79 26.95
C GLU A 73 21.25 1.82 25.88
N GLN A 74 20.64 1.75 24.69
CA GLN A 74 20.91 2.70 23.59
C GLN A 74 20.78 4.18 24.03
N TRP A 75 19.78 4.48 24.87
CA TRP A 75 19.60 5.82 25.42
C TRP A 75 20.71 6.23 26.38
N LEU A 76 21.17 5.34 27.27
CA LEU A 76 22.33 5.59 28.13
C LEU A 76 23.58 5.87 27.33
N TRP A 77 23.86 5.03 26.32
CA TRP A 77 25.00 5.20 25.41
C TRP A 77 24.92 6.53 24.64
N SER A 78 23.71 7.04 24.40
CA SER A 78 23.45 8.33 23.77
C SER A 78 23.41 9.51 24.76
N GLY A 79 23.71 9.30 26.04
CA GLY A 79 23.69 10.33 27.09
C GLY A 79 22.28 10.78 27.52
N LEU A 80 21.23 10.05 27.14
CA LEU A 80 19.84 10.37 27.48
C LEU A 80 19.47 9.78 28.85
N LYS A 81 18.62 10.51 29.60
CA LYS A 81 18.09 10.01 30.88
C LYS A 81 17.07 8.89 30.65
N ILE A 82 17.24 7.76 31.34
CA ILE A 82 16.22 6.70 31.38
C ILE A 82 15.13 7.08 32.39
N ASN A 83 13.89 6.74 32.06
CA ASN A 83 12.81 6.66 33.03
C ASN A 83 12.73 5.25 33.63
N ASP A 84 13.27 5.06 34.83
CA ASP A 84 13.28 3.78 35.55
C ASP A 84 11.87 3.32 35.98
N GLN A 85 10.87 4.19 35.88
CA GLN A 85 9.48 3.83 36.19
C GLN A 85 8.77 3.11 35.04
N ARG A 86 9.32 3.16 33.81
CA ARG A 86 8.72 2.49 32.64
C ARG A 86 8.89 0.97 32.77
N LYS A 87 7.79 0.23 32.63
CA LYS A 87 7.76 -1.23 32.75
C LYS A 87 7.43 -1.86 31.41
N ALA A 88 8.01 -3.05 31.19
CA ALA A 88 7.65 -3.89 30.08
C ALA A 88 6.20 -4.38 30.19
N ALA A 89 5.59 -4.68 29.05
CA ALA A 89 4.27 -5.29 29.01
C ALA A 89 4.32 -6.71 29.60
N SER A 90 3.41 -7.01 30.53
CA SER A 90 3.35 -8.33 31.17
C SER A 90 3.02 -9.47 30.20
N HIS A 91 2.24 -9.18 29.15
CA HIS A 91 1.81 -10.16 28.16
C HIS A 91 1.81 -9.54 26.76
N PRO A 92 3.00 -9.32 26.16
CA PRO A 92 3.11 -8.83 24.79
C PRO A 92 2.40 -9.78 23.82
N ILE A 93 1.78 -9.22 22.79
CA ILE A 93 1.32 -10.01 21.63
C ILE A 93 2.37 -9.85 20.54
N TYR A 94 2.97 -10.95 20.14
CA TYR A 94 3.97 -10.96 19.06
C TYR A 94 3.30 -11.23 17.71
N ILE A 95 3.80 -10.56 16.69
CA ILE A 95 3.33 -10.63 15.31
C ILE A 95 4.54 -10.99 14.44
N PRO A 96 4.92 -12.27 14.38
CA PRO A 96 5.98 -12.74 13.51
C PRO A 96 5.56 -12.77 12.05
N ASP A 97 6.57 -12.71 11.18
CA ASP A 97 6.46 -12.72 9.73
C ASP A 97 5.60 -11.59 9.13
N ILE A 98 5.87 -10.34 9.55
CA ILE A 98 5.08 -9.18 9.10
C ILE A 98 5.18 -8.90 7.58
N GLN A 99 6.25 -9.36 6.92
CA GLN A 99 6.42 -9.31 5.48
C GLN A 99 5.34 -10.12 4.74
N ARG A 100 4.71 -11.10 5.41
CA ARG A 100 3.59 -11.87 4.87
C ARG A 100 2.24 -11.14 4.99
N GLY A 101 2.25 -9.84 5.27
CA GLY A 101 1.07 -8.99 5.38
C GLY A 101 0.29 -9.16 6.68
N VAL A 102 -0.15 -8.03 7.24
CA VAL A 102 -0.98 -7.96 8.45
C VAL A 102 -2.30 -7.27 8.12
N LEU A 103 -3.39 -8.01 8.26
CA LEU A 103 -4.75 -7.51 8.06
C LEU A 103 -5.39 -7.11 9.40
N VAL A 104 -6.01 -5.93 9.46
CA VAL A 104 -6.78 -5.47 10.61
C VAL A 104 -8.20 -5.10 10.16
N ALA A 105 -9.14 -6.01 10.36
CA ALA A 105 -10.52 -5.91 9.85
C ALA A 105 -11.53 -5.64 10.97
N GLY A 106 -12.54 -4.81 10.71
CA GLY A 106 -13.67 -4.58 11.61
C GLY A 106 -14.19 -3.15 11.59
N ALA A 107 -15.42 -2.90 12.03
CA ALA A 107 -16.06 -1.60 11.87
C ALA A 107 -15.40 -0.44 12.64
N ALA A 108 -15.81 0.79 12.35
CA ALA A 108 -15.39 1.96 13.10
C ALA A 108 -15.70 1.81 14.61
N GLY A 109 -14.80 2.30 15.47
CA GLY A 109 -14.97 2.28 16.93
C GLY A 109 -14.68 0.93 17.62
N THR A 110 -14.42 -0.15 16.87
CA THR A 110 -14.15 -1.49 17.43
C THR A 110 -12.77 -1.63 18.09
N GLY A 111 -11.86 -0.68 17.83
CA GLY A 111 -10.55 -0.61 18.44
C GLY A 111 -9.37 -1.00 17.55
N LYS A 112 -9.58 -1.18 16.23
CA LYS A 112 -8.54 -1.53 15.24
C LYS A 112 -7.26 -0.68 15.37
N THR A 113 -7.40 0.62 15.13
CA THR A 113 -6.29 1.58 15.09
C THR A 113 -5.58 1.64 16.43
N PHE A 114 -6.35 1.91 17.49
CA PHE A 114 -5.82 2.07 18.85
C PHE A 114 -5.18 0.81 19.44
N SER A 115 -5.73 -0.39 19.15
CA SER A 115 -5.29 -1.62 19.84
C SER A 115 -4.25 -2.42 19.05
N VAL A 116 -4.13 -2.20 17.73
CA VAL A 116 -3.25 -2.97 16.85
C VAL A 116 -2.35 -2.06 16.04
N ILE A 117 -2.91 -1.17 15.21
CA ILE A 117 -2.11 -0.40 14.23
C ILE A 117 -1.17 0.58 14.95
N ASP A 118 -1.64 1.37 15.92
CA ASP A 118 -0.81 2.30 16.68
C ASP A 118 0.31 1.58 17.46
N PRO A 119 0.04 0.47 18.20
CA PRO A 119 1.09 -0.34 18.78
C PRO A 119 2.08 -0.91 17.76
N CYS A 120 1.62 -1.35 16.58
CA CYS A 120 2.50 -1.84 15.52
C CYS A 120 3.42 -0.73 14.97
N ILE A 121 2.90 0.50 14.78
CA ILE A 121 3.72 1.66 14.39
C ILE A 121 4.81 1.88 15.45
N ARG A 122 4.43 1.87 16.72
CA ARG A 122 5.39 2.05 17.81
C ARG A 122 6.44 0.95 17.88
N SER A 123 6.04 -0.30 17.65
CA SER A 123 6.95 -1.44 17.57
C SER A 123 7.94 -1.29 16.41
N ALA A 124 7.52 -0.78 15.26
CA ALA A 124 8.41 -0.48 14.13
C ALA A 124 9.39 0.65 14.49
N LEU A 125 8.89 1.72 15.13
CA LEU A 125 9.71 2.84 15.61
C LEU A 125 10.75 2.41 16.65
N ASP A 126 10.38 1.56 17.60
CA ASP A 126 11.28 1.02 18.62
C ASP A 126 12.40 0.15 17.99
N GLN A 127 12.15 -0.45 16.83
CA GLN A 127 13.10 -1.32 16.12
C GLN A 127 13.93 -0.58 15.06
N GLY A 128 13.60 0.67 14.74
CA GLY A 128 14.36 1.47 13.78
C GLY A 128 14.02 1.20 12.31
N PHE A 129 12.86 0.61 12.03
CA PHE A 129 12.41 0.35 10.65
C PHE A 129 11.95 1.62 9.93
N PRO A 130 12.17 1.74 8.62
CA PRO A 130 11.58 2.81 7.82
C PRO A 130 10.07 2.65 7.73
N ILE A 131 9.36 3.77 7.82
CA ILE A 131 7.90 3.80 7.91
C ILE A 131 7.32 4.76 6.88
N LEU A 132 6.35 4.25 6.09
CA LEU A 132 5.35 5.06 5.41
C LEU A 132 4.04 4.94 6.19
N LEU A 133 3.54 6.07 6.69
CA LEU A 133 2.30 6.15 7.46
C LEU A 133 1.25 6.91 6.68
N TYR A 134 0.19 6.24 6.25
CA TYR A 134 -0.99 6.90 5.70
C TYR A 134 -2.04 7.15 6.81
N ASP A 135 -2.16 8.40 7.24
CA ASP A 135 -3.15 8.85 8.22
C ASP A 135 -4.36 9.44 7.49
N PHE A 136 -5.35 8.59 7.20
CA PHE A 136 -6.60 9.02 6.57
C PHE A 136 -7.25 10.17 7.34
N LYS A 137 -7.21 10.16 8.68
CA LYS A 137 -7.83 11.16 9.56
C LYS A 137 -6.79 12.14 10.12
N PHE A 138 -5.80 12.51 9.31
CA PHE A 138 -4.73 13.42 9.70
C PHE A 138 -5.24 14.66 10.47
N PRO A 139 -4.58 15.07 11.57
CA PRO A 139 -3.39 14.47 12.21
C PRO A 139 -3.71 13.47 13.32
N THR A 140 -4.88 12.81 13.29
CA THR A 140 -5.37 12.02 14.44
C THR A 140 -4.39 10.91 14.82
N GLN A 141 -3.94 10.08 13.89
CA GLN A 141 -2.99 9.00 14.18
C GLN A 141 -1.57 9.54 14.33
N SER A 142 -1.21 10.48 13.46
CA SER A 142 0.09 11.14 13.39
C SER A 142 0.50 11.80 14.72
N SER A 143 -0.43 12.52 15.37
CA SER A 143 -0.20 13.16 16.67
C SER A 143 0.22 12.18 17.77
N ARG A 144 -0.25 10.92 17.73
CA ARG A 144 0.10 9.89 18.73
C ARG A 144 1.46 9.25 18.51
N VAL A 145 2.12 9.48 17.36
CA VAL A 145 3.35 8.77 16.97
C VAL A 145 4.54 9.68 16.66
N ILE A 146 4.33 10.93 16.24
CA ILE A 146 5.42 11.79 15.74
C ILE A 146 6.42 12.15 16.84
N ALA A 147 5.97 12.59 18.02
CA ALA A 147 6.90 12.91 19.10
C ALA A 147 7.64 11.65 19.57
N TYR A 148 6.93 10.50 19.57
CA TYR A 148 7.52 9.20 19.87
C TYR A 148 8.62 8.81 18.87
N ALA A 149 8.42 9.09 17.57
CA ALA A 149 9.41 8.88 16.52
C ALA A 149 10.63 9.79 16.68
N LEU A 150 10.42 11.09 16.91
CA LEU A 150 11.50 12.06 17.15
C LEU A 150 12.36 11.67 18.35
N LYS A 151 11.73 11.22 19.45
CA LYS A 151 12.41 10.68 20.64
C LYS A 151 13.33 9.48 20.33
N ARG A 152 13.14 8.80 19.20
CA ARG A 152 13.96 7.66 18.72
C ARG A 152 14.99 8.03 17.66
N GLY A 153 15.09 9.31 17.33
CA GLY A 153 16.01 9.82 16.31
C GLY A 153 15.51 9.59 14.89
N TYR A 154 14.20 9.51 14.67
CA TYR A 154 13.65 9.43 13.32
C TYR A 154 13.72 10.78 12.60
N LYS A 155 14.11 10.75 11.33
CA LYS A 155 13.85 11.84 10.38
C LYS A 155 12.38 11.76 9.98
N VAL A 156 11.57 12.68 10.50
CA VAL A 156 10.14 12.77 10.18
C VAL A 156 9.95 13.74 9.01
N ARG A 157 9.24 13.29 7.97
CA ARG A 157 8.90 14.04 6.77
C ARG A 157 7.40 13.96 6.52
N PHE A 158 6.83 15.00 5.92
CA PHE A 158 5.38 15.17 5.83
C PHE A 158 4.97 15.39 4.38
N PHE A 159 4.24 14.44 3.81
CA PHE A 159 3.50 14.72 2.61
C PHE A 159 2.03 14.97 2.99
N THR A 160 1.72 16.24 3.23
CA THR A 160 0.42 16.68 3.75
C THR A 160 -0.03 17.95 3.02
N PRO A 161 -0.43 17.86 1.74
CA PRO A 161 -0.78 19.05 0.95
C PRO A 161 -1.82 19.92 1.65
N ASN A 162 -1.70 21.24 1.52
CA ASN A 162 -2.50 22.28 2.22
C ASN A 162 -2.23 22.43 3.73
N PHE A 163 -1.21 21.74 4.27
CA PHE A 163 -0.68 22.05 5.60
C PHE A 163 0.64 22.83 5.49
N PRO A 164 0.89 23.77 6.42
CA PRO A 164 2.03 24.69 6.33
C PRO A 164 3.39 24.01 6.31
N PHE A 165 3.51 22.80 6.88
CA PHE A 165 4.74 22.02 6.94
C PHE A 165 4.80 20.88 5.91
N SER A 166 3.91 20.86 4.91
CA SER A 166 4.00 19.88 3.84
C SER A 166 5.33 20.02 3.10
N ASP A 167 6.04 18.91 2.98
CA ASP A 167 7.05 18.73 1.97
C ASP A 167 6.40 18.70 0.58
N VAL A 168 7.26 18.90 -0.42
CA VAL A 168 6.95 18.83 -1.85
C VAL A 168 7.27 17.45 -2.39
N CYS A 169 6.39 16.94 -3.23
CA CYS A 169 6.58 15.73 -4.02
C CYS A 169 6.25 16.03 -5.49
N ASN A 170 7.27 16.22 -6.31
CA ASN A 170 7.09 16.29 -7.75
C ASN A 170 6.91 14.89 -8.32
N LEU A 171 5.74 14.63 -8.91
CA LEU A 171 5.45 13.32 -9.50
C LEU A 171 6.42 12.94 -10.61
N LEU A 172 6.96 13.92 -11.33
CA LEU A 172 7.89 13.64 -12.41
C LEU A 172 9.27 13.22 -11.89
N ASP A 173 9.61 13.42 -10.61
CA ASP A 173 10.86 12.90 -10.05
C ASP A 173 10.87 11.35 -9.94
N PHE A 174 9.73 10.68 -10.12
CA PHE A 174 9.68 9.22 -10.19
C PHE A 174 10.05 8.65 -11.57
N LEU A 175 10.01 9.45 -12.64
CA LEU A 175 10.45 9.05 -13.97
C LEU A 175 11.97 9.18 -14.06
N ALA A 176 12.63 8.11 -14.51
CA ALA A 176 14.08 8.11 -14.72
C ALA A 176 14.49 9.15 -15.78
N ASP A 177 13.76 9.19 -16.89
CA ASP A 177 14.00 10.06 -18.05
C ASP A 177 12.68 10.31 -18.82
N GLU A 178 12.77 11.00 -19.96
CA GLU A 178 11.65 11.30 -20.85
C GLU A 178 11.13 10.11 -21.69
N GLU A 179 11.74 8.93 -21.59
CA GLU A 179 11.34 7.70 -22.25
C GLU A 179 10.86 6.61 -21.27
N ASP A 180 10.84 6.89 -19.96
CA ASP A 180 10.31 6.02 -18.89
C ASP A 180 8.78 5.91 -18.92
N ALA A 181 8.29 5.28 -20.00
CA ALA A 181 6.87 5.09 -20.24
C ALA A 181 6.22 4.17 -19.19
N VAL A 182 6.99 3.32 -18.52
CA VAL A 182 6.47 2.40 -17.49
C VAL A 182 6.09 3.19 -16.24
N ALA A 183 6.99 4.00 -15.69
CA ALA A 183 6.69 4.83 -14.51
C ALA A 183 5.60 5.88 -14.83
N ALA A 184 5.68 6.50 -16.02
CA ALA A 184 4.65 7.45 -16.47
C ALA A 184 3.26 6.81 -16.60
N GLY A 185 3.20 5.59 -17.13
CA GLY A 185 1.97 4.83 -17.29
C GLY A 185 1.37 4.43 -15.94
N GLN A 186 2.21 3.93 -15.02
CA GLN A 186 1.80 3.61 -13.65
C GLN A 186 1.22 4.83 -12.93
N LEU A 187 1.90 5.98 -12.99
CA LEU A 187 1.38 7.23 -12.43
C LEU A 187 0.02 7.60 -13.01
N ALA A 188 -0.11 7.60 -14.34
CA ALA A 188 -1.35 7.95 -15.00
C ALA A 188 -2.51 7.00 -14.63
N GLU A 189 -2.25 5.69 -14.58
CA GLU A 189 -3.24 4.67 -14.18
C GLU A 189 -3.70 4.86 -12.73
N VAL A 190 -2.76 5.03 -11.79
CA VAL A 190 -3.08 5.21 -10.37
C VAL A 190 -3.94 6.47 -10.19
N ILE A 191 -3.56 7.58 -10.84
CA ILE A 191 -4.31 8.83 -10.73
C ILE A 191 -5.72 8.67 -11.32
N ALA A 192 -5.84 8.11 -12.52
CA ALA A 192 -7.12 7.91 -13.20
C ALA A 192 -8.08 7.04 -12.36
N LYS A 193 -7.62 5.86 -11.92
CA LYS A 193 -8.44 4.95 -11.10
C LYS A 193 -8.93 5.58 -9.81
N ASN A 194 -8.09 6.42 -9.16
CA ASN A 194 -8.48 7.08 -7.91
C ASN A 194 -9.38 8.31 -8.14
N ILE A 195 -9.36 8.94 -9.31
CA ILE A 195 -10.35 9.95 -9.70
C ILE A 195 -11.75 9.30 -9.80
N ASP A 196 -11.82 8.10 -10.39
CA ASP A 196 -13.07 7.38 -10.64
C ASP A 196 -13.70 6.83 -9.37
N LEU A 197 -12.92 6.47 -8.35
CA LEU A 197 -13.46 6.07 -7.03
C LEU A 197 -14.40 7.12 -6.42
N ASN A 198 -14.16 8.39 -6.73
CA ASN A 198 -14.92 9.53 -6.25
C ASN A 198 -16.05 9.94 -7.20
N ALA A 199 -16.15 9.33 -8.39
CA ALA A 199 -17.18 9.62 -9.38
C ALA A 199 -18.34 8.60 -9.29
N ASN A 200 -19.58 9.09 -9.27
CA ASN A 200 -20.79 8.26 -9.24
C ASN A 200 -21.26 7.80 -10.64
N ALA A 201 -20.40 7.84 -11.67
CA ALA A 201 -20.82 7.67 -13.06
C ALA A 201 -19.96 6.65 -13.81
N SER A 202 -20.64 5.82 -14.60
CA SER A 202 -20.05 4.99 -15.65
C SER A 202 -19.62 5.90 -16.82
N SER A 203 -18.39 6.41 -16.81
CA SER A 203 -17.79 6.92 -18.04
C SER A 203 -17.54 5.77 -19.01
N ASP A 204 -17.53 6.08 -20.31
CA ASP A 204 -17.18 5.09 -21.32
C ASP A 204 -15.68 4.78 -21.20
N LYS A 205 -15.38 3.51 -20.88
CA LYS A 205 -14.05 2.97 -20.64
C LYS A 205 -13.05 3.34 -21.74
N PHE A 206 -13.51 3.49 -22.99
CA PHE A 206 -12.67 3.93 -24.09
C PHE A 206 -12.05 5.31 -23.86
N PHE A 207 -12.83 6.28 -23.37
CA PHE A 207 -12.34 7.64 -23.13
C PHE A 207 -11.49 7.71 -21.85
N GLU A 208 -11.78 6.88 -20.84
CA GLU A 208 -10.94 6.74 -19.66
C GLU A 208 -9.54 6.24 -20.02
N ASP A 209 -9.45 5.15 -20.79
CA ASP A 209 -8.18 4.56 -21.21
C ASP A 209 -7.39 5.52 -22.13
N ALA A 210 -8.08 6.19 -23.07
CA ALA A 210 -7.47 7.19 -23.95
C ALA A 210 -6.97 8.42 -23.18
N GLY A 211 -7.74 8.90 -22.20
CA GLY A 211 -7.37 10.01 -21.32
C GLY A 211 -6.16 9.68 -20.47
N ALA A 212 -6.11 8.49 -19.85
CA ALA A 212 -4.96 8.03 -19.07
C ALA A 212 -3.69 7.90 -19.94
N THR A 213 -3.83 7.37 -21.16
CA THR A 213 -2.72 7.27 -22.12
C THR A 213 -2.19 8.66 -22.53
N LEU A 214 -3.09 9.63 -22.70
CA LEU A 214 -2.70 11.02 -22.94
C LEU A 214 -1.95 11.61 -21.73
N VAL A 215 -2.45 11.42 -20.50
CA VAL A 215 -1.76 11.86 -19.27
C VAL A 215 -0.34 11.28 -19.19
N GLN A 216 -0.17 9.99 -19.48
CA GLN A 216 1.16 9.34 -19.58
C GLN A 216 2.07 10.08 -20.58
N GLY A 217 1.59 10.31 -21.80
CA GLY A 217 2.38 11.01 -22.83
C GLY A 217 2.73 12.45 -22.43
N ILE A 218 1.85 13.14 -21.71
CA ILE A 218 2.08 14.49 -21.21
C ILE A 218 3.14 14.53 -20.10
N PHE A 219 3.20 13.52 -19.22
CA PHE A 219 4.29 13.39 -18.24
C PHE A 219 5.65 13.22 -18.92
N LEU A 220 5.73 12.33 -19.91
CA LEU A 220 6.94 12.13 -20.71
C LEU A 220 7.35 13.39 -21.46
N LEU A 221 6.39 14.10 -22.07
CA LEU A 221 6.68 15.36 -22.75
C LEU A 221 7.17 16.45 -21.81
N ALA A 222 6.61 16.59 -20.61
CA ALA A 222 7.10 17.56 -19.64
C ALA A 222 8.56 17.26 -19.24
N LYS A 223 8.91 15.98 -19.07
CA LYS A 223 10.31 15.55 -18.90
C LYS A 223 11.17 15.89 -20.12
N ALA A 224 10.68 15.66 -21.34
CA ALA A 224 11.42 15.96 -22.56
C ALA A 224 11.65 17.47 -22.77
N VAL A 225 10.67 18.29 -22.38
CA VAL A 225 10.81 19.76 -22.31
C VAL A 225 11.88 20.12 -21.29
N ALA A 226 11.87 19.50 -20.11
CA ALA A 226 12.87 19.73 -19.07
C ALA A 226 14.29 19.34 -19.51
N ALA A 227 14.45 18.23 -20.25
CA ALA A 227 15.74 17.82 -20.79
C ALA A 227 16.34 18.86 -21.76
N LYS A 228 15.49 19.61 -22.48
CA LYS A 228 15.92 20.66 -23.41
C LYS A 228 16.09 22.04 -22.76
N CYS A 229 15.24 22.37 -21.79
CA CYS A 229 15.06 23.74 -21.31
C CYS A 229 15.47 23.94 -19.84
N GLY A 230 15.66 22.87 -19.08
CA GLY A 230 16.06 22.91 -17.68
C GLY A 230 15.10 22.12 -16.77
N LYS A 231 15.64 21.57 -15.69
CA LYS A 231 14.94 20.68 -14.76
C LYS A 231 13.64 21.27 -14.20
N GLN A 232 13.58 22.59 -14.02
CA GLN A 232 12.42 23.30 -13.47
C GLN A 232 11.11 23.14 -14.28
N TYR A 233 11.20 22.66 -15.53
CA TYR A 233 10.04 22.39 -16.39
C TYR A 233 9.55 20.93 -16.29
N ALA A 234 10.20 20.08 -15.50
CA ALA A 234 9.72 18.74 -15.20
C ALA A 234 8.66 18.81 -14.09
N ASP A 235 7.55 19.53 -14.30
CA ASP A 235 6.50 19.68 -13.29
C ASP A 235 5.07 19.60 -13.85
N LEU A 236 4.09 19.51 -12.93
CA LEU A 236 2.67 19.43 -13.30
C LEU A 236 2.15 20.71 -13.99
N MET A 237 2.75 21.87 -13.72
CA MET A 237 2.39 23.11 -14.40
C MET A 237 2.77 23.06 -15.89
N THR A 238 3.90 22.44 -16.22
CA THR A 238 4.32 22.24 -17.61
C THR A 238 3.40 21.25 -18.31
N CYS A 239 3.02 20.15 -17.63
CA CYS A 239 1.98 19.24 -18.13
C CYS A 239 0.67 19.98 -18.46
N ALA A 240 0.22 20.85 -17.55
CA ALA A 240 -0.97 21.67 -17.73
C ALA A 240 -0.86 22.61 -18.93
N ALA A 241 0.28 23.26 -19.08
CA ALA A 241 0.56 24.20 -20.16
C ALA A 241 0.50 23.49 -21.52
N ILE A 242 1.08 22.30 -21.64
CA ILE A 242 1.03 21.50 -22.88
C ILE A 242 -0.43 21.14 -23.22
N LEU A 243 -1.20 20.65 -22.24
CA LEU A 243 -2.61 20.27 -22.42
C LEU A 243 -3.54 21.46 -22.72
N SER A 244 -3.09 22.68 -22.45
CA SER A 244 -3.86 23.90 -22.72
C SER A 244 -3.62 24.47 -24.12
N LEU A 245 -2.68 23.90 -24.89
CA LEU A 245 -2.41 24.38 -26.24
C LEU A 245 -3.58 24.11 -27.19
N PRO A 246 -3.99 25.08 -28.02
CA PRO A 246 -5.02 24.87 -29.02
C PRO A 246 -4.50 23.96 -30.15
N GLU A 247 -5.38 23.13 -30.71
CA GLU A 247 -5.06 22.18 -31.79
C GLU A 247 -3.85 21.28 -31.45
N LEU A 248 -3.82 20.79 -30.21
CA LEU A 248 -2.71 20.02 -29.65
C LEU A 248 -2.34 18.82 -30.53
N GLY A 249 -3.32 18.06 -31.06
CA GLY A 249 -3.06 16.92 -31.93
C GLY A 249 -2.25 17.28 -33.18
N LYS A 250 -2.55 18.42 -33.82
CA LYS A 250 -1.80 18.91 -34.99
C LYS A 250 -0.39 19.35 -34.62
N ARG A 251 -0.24 20.08 -33.51
CA ARG A 251 1.06 20.54 -33.00
C ARG A 251 1.98 19.36 -32.67
N LEU A 252 1.43 18.34 -32.00
CA LEU A 252 2.16 17.11 -31.67
C LEU A 252 2.52 16.31 -32.93
N GLY A 253 1.61 16.22 -33.90
CA GLY A 253 1.88 15.60 -35.20
C GLY A 253 3.04 16.27 -35.94
N TYR A 254 3.02 17.60 -36.00
CA TYR A 254 4.08 18.40 -36.63
C TYR A 254 5.43 18.27 -35.90
N SER A 255 5.41 18.28 -34.57
CA SER A 255 6.60 18.08 -33.73
C SER A 255 7.21 16.67 -33.92
N ARG A 256 6.36 15.65 -34.11
CA ARG A 256 6.77 14.28 -34.44
C ARG A 256 7.42 14.18 -35.82
N GLU A 257 6.86 14.83 -36.84
CA GLU A 257 7.43 14.86 -38.20
C GLU A 257 8.82 15.49 -38.24
N ARG A 258 9.02 16.53 -37.41
CA ARG A 258 10.31 17.22 -37.25
C ARG A 258 11.30 16.48 -36.34
N GLN A 259 10.91 15.33 -35.76
CA GLN A 259 11.72 14.57 -34.79
C GLN A 259 12.23 15.45 -33.64
N GLN A 260 11.40 16.39 -33.20
CA GLN A 260 11.80 17.39 -32.21
C GLN A 260 12.00 16.77 -30.82
N PHE A 261 11.27 15.71 -30.50
CA PHE A 261 11.34 14.95 -29.26
C PHE A 261 11.58 13.47 -29.55
N PRO A 262 12.07 12.69 -28.57
CA PRO A 262 12.34 11.27 -28.78
C PRO A 262 11.11 10.48 -29.22
N ILE A 263 11.34 9.43 -30.01
CA ILE A 263 10.27 8.64 -30.62
C ILE A 263 9.41 7.96 -29.54
N TRP A 264 10.03 7.45 -28.48
CA TRP A 264 9.32 6.72 -27.42
C TRP A 264 8.50 7.65 -26.53
N THR A 265 8.97 8.88 -26.29
CA THR A 265 8.18 9.95 -25.64
C THR A 265 6.89 10.23 -26.41
N MET A 266 6.94 10.24 -27.75
CA MET A 266 5.79 10.58 -28.60
C MET A 266 4.81 9.40 -28.78
N ARG A 267 5.18 8.17 -28.39
CA ARG A 267 4.40 6.96 -28.68
C ARG A 267 3.02 6.93 -28.01
N PRO A 268 2.86 7.25 -26.71
CA PRO A 268 1.54 7.29 -26.06
C PRO A 268 0.59 8.33 -26.69
N LEU A 269 1.15 9.37 -27.32
CA LEU A 269 0.37 10.45 -27.94
C LEU A 269 -0.18 10.09 -29.32
N ALA A 270 0.16 8.91 -29.86
CA ALA A 270 -0.17 8.53 -31.23
C ALA A 270 -1.68 8.53 -31.51
N GLN A 271 -2.51 8.12 -30.54
CA GLN A 271 -3.96 8.15 -30.69
C GLN A 271 -4.48 9.58 -30.86
N LEU A 272 -4.04 10.51 -30.00
CA LEU A 272 -4.43 11.93 -30.11
C LEU A 272 -3.97 12.52 -31.45
N ILE A 273 -2.73 12.24 -31.86
CA ILE A 273 -2.20 12.70 -33.15
C ILE A 273 -3.03 12.15 -34.33
N SER A 274 -3.46 10.88 -34.26
CA SER A 274 -4.24 10.27 -35.34
C SER A 274 -5.63 10.88 -35.52
N VAL A 275 -6.19 11.47 -34.46
CA VAL A 275 -7.52 12.11 -34.47
C VAL A 275 -7.44 13.63 -34.55
N ALA A 276 -6.28 14.22 -34.88
CA ALA A 276 -6.06 15.66 -34.96
C ALA A 276 -6.95 16.40 -35.98
N ASN A 277 -7.59 15.67 -36.89
CA ASN A 277 -8.55 16.19 -37.87
C ASN A 277 -10.02 15.87 -37.50
N ALA A 278 -10.26 15.33 -36.30
CA ALA A 278 -11.58 14.99 -35.76
C ALA A 278 -11.82 15.76 -34.43
N PRO A 279 -12.26 17.04 -34.50
CA PRO A 279 -12.25 17.96 -33.35
C PRO A 279 -13.07 17.48 -32.15
N GLU A 280 -14.20 16.81 -32.38
CA GLU A 280 -15.06 16.28 -31.31
C GLU A 280 -14.35 15.17 -30.52
N THR A 281 -13.72 14.23 -31.23
CA THR A 281 -12.97 13.13 -30.62
C THR A 281 -11.73 13.63 -29.90
N GLU A 282 -10.98 14.55 -30.53
CA GLU A 282 -9.81 15.19 -29.93
C GLU A 282 -10.18 15.90 -28.63
N SER A 283 -11.23 16.73 -28.65
CA SER A 283 -11.71 17.47 -27.48
C SER A 283 -12.19 16.55 -26.35
N SER A 284 -12.82 15.41 -26.68
CA SER A 284 -13.26 14.44 -25.67
C SER A 284 -12.10 13.77 -24.93
N ILE A 285 -11.04 13.39 -25.67
CA ILE A 285 -9.83 12.80 -25.08
C ILE A 285 -9.09 13.86 -24.22
N ILE A 286 -8.89 15.06 -24.76
CA ILE A 286 -8.24 16.17 -24.03
C ILE A 286 -9.05 16.53 -22.79
N GLY A 287 -10.37 16.67 -22.90
CA GLY A 287 -11.23 16.99 -21.76
C GLY A 287 -11.24 15.91 -20.66
N THR A 288 -10.96 14.65 -21.01
CA THR A 288 -10.76 13.58 -20.03
C THR A 288 -9.41 13.70 -19.33
N ALA A 289 -8.33 13.99 -20.07
CA ALA A 289 -7.02 14.24 -19.47
C ALA A 289 -6.99 15.54 -18.64
N GLN A 290 -7.64 16.62 -19.08
CA GLN A 290 -7.72 17.89 -18.36
C GLN A 290 -8.41 17.73 -17.00
N ARG A 291 -9.48 16.91 -16.92
CA ARG A 291 -10.13 16.57 -15.64
C ARG A 291 -9.17 16.00 -14.60
N THR A 292 -8.12 15.31 -15.05
CA THR A 292 -7.03 14.86 -14.17
C THR A 292 -6.30 16.07 -13.61
N PHE A 293 -5.73 16.93 -14.46
CA PHE A 293 -4.88 18.03 -14.01
C PHE A 293 -5.63 19.17 -13.30
N GLU A 294 -6.86 19.51 -13.71
CA GLU A 294 -7.66 20.62 -13.17
C GLU A 294 -7.98 20.47 -11.68
N LYS A 295 -8.18 19.23 -11.21
CA LYS A 295 -8.43 18.98 -9.79
C LYS A 295 -7.25 19.45 -8.95
N PHE A 296 -6.04 19.30 -9.46
CA PHE A 296 -4.82 19.45 -8.68
C PHE A 296 -4.08 20.78 -8.89
N LEU A 297 -4.30 21.44 -10.03
CA LEU A 297 -3.76 22.77 -10.36
C LEU A 297 -4.53 23.89 -9.64
N LYS A 298 -4.73 23.74 -8.33
CA LYS A 298 -5.29 24.79 -7.48
C LYS A 298 -4.17 25.46 -6.72
N LYS A 299 -4.32 26.77 -6.54
CA LYS A 299 -3.41 27.63 -5.76
C LYS A 299 -2.95 26.97 -4.46
N ASP A 300 -3.87 26.37 -3.73
CA ASP A 300 -3.61 25.81 -2.39
C ASP A 300 -2.77 24.51 -2.40
N PHE A 301 -2.73 23.78 -3.52
CA PHE A 301 -2.06 22.47 -3.60
C PHE A 301 -0.85 22.46 -4.51
N ILE A 302 -0.79 23.32 -5.53
CA ILE A 302 0.16 23.19 -6.63
C ILE A 302 1.62 23.23 -6.16
N GLY A 303 1.91 23.97 -5.09
CA GLY A 303 3.24 24.03 -4.50
C GLY A 303 3.72 22.71 -3.90
N ALA A 304 2.80 21.86 -3.41
CA ALA A 304 3.15 20.53 -2.90
C ALA A 304 3.54 19.54 -4.02
N PHE A 305 3.32 19.89 -5.29
CA PHE A 305 3.48 18.96 -6.42
C PHE A 305 4.39 19.43 -7.56
N SER A 306 4.81 20.70 -7.59
CA SER A 306 5.48 21.27 -8.79
C SER A 306 6.92 21.70 -8.59
N ASP A 307 7.37 21.95 -7.36
CA ASP A 307 8.78 22.26 -7.11
C ASP A 307 9.59 20.97 -6.87
N ASP A 308 10.92 21.05 -6.77
CA ASP A 308 11.77 19.88 -6.50
C ASP A 308 11.28 19.06 -5.29
N SER A 309 11.27 17.73 -5.42
CA SER A 309 10.87 16.87 -4.31
C SER A 309 11.77 17.06 -3.10
N THR A 310 11.15 17.31 -1.96
CA THR A 310 11.83 17.41 -0.66
C THR A 310 11.49 16.22 0.24
N ILE A 311 10.44 15.47 -0.09
CA ILE A 311 10.21 14.15 0.51
C ILE A 311 11.34 13.17 0.13
N PRO A 312 11.65 12.20 1.01
CA PRO A 312 12.54 11.11 0.65
C PRO A 312 11.81 10.14 -0.28
N LEU A 313 12.34 9.97 -1.50
CA LEU A 313 11.85 8.96 -2.45
C LEU A 313 12.34 7.55 -2.06
N ASP A 314 13.50 7.49 -1.40
CA ASP A 314 14.08 6.29 -0.82
C ASP A 314 13.93 6.34 0.70
N LEU A 315 13.21 5.35 1.25
CA LEU A 315 12.95 5.24 2.67
C LEU A 315 13.89 4.18 3.23
N ASP A 316 14.86 4.57 4.05
CA ASP A 316 15.82 3.66 4.68
C ASP A 316 16.04 4.05 6.15
N GLY A 317 16.34 3.05 6.98
CA GLY A 317 16.63 3.23 8.41
C GLY A 317 15.54 3.99 9.16
N LYS A 318 15.96 4.91 10.05
CA LYS A 318 15.04 5.69 10.89
C LYS A 318 14.40 6.87 10.13
N THR A 319 13.63 6.56 9.10
CA THR A 319 12.86 7.53 8.32
C THR A 319 11.37 7.28 8.52
N LEU A 320 10.60 8.33 8.82
CA LEU A 320 9.15 8.29 8.92
C LEU A 320 8.57 9.29 7.92
N LEU A 321 7.93 8.80 6.86
CA LEU A 321 7.15 9.61 5.95
C LEU A 321 5.67 9.53 6.34
N VAL A 322 5.10 10.67 6.72
CA VAL A 322 3.68 10.79 7.06
C VAL A 322 2.92 11.33 5.85
N CYS A 323 2.03 10.52 5.31
CA CYS A 323 1.09 10.86 4.24
C CYS A 323 -0.27 11.17 4.86
N GLY A 324 -0.69 12.43 4.82
CA GLY A 324 -1.93 12.89 5.46
C GLY A 324 -2.77 13.76 4.55
N LEU A 325 -4.09 13.68 4.70
CA LEU A 325 -5.05 14.44 3.91
C LEU A 325 -5.93 15.32 4.80
N ASP A 326 -6.12 16.57 4.38
CA ASP A 326 -7.16 17.43 4.94
C ASP A 326 -8.54 16.87 4.56
N ARG A 327 -9.44 16.76 5.56
CA ARG A 327 -10.79 16.20 5.40
C ARG A 327 -11.61 16.95 4.36
N ASN A 328 -11.42 18.25 4.24
CA ASN A 328 -12.18 19.10 3.32
C ASN A 328 -11.76 18.91 1.86
N ASN A 329 -10.55 18.40 1.63
CA ASN A 329 -9.90 18.39 0.32
C ASN A 329 -9.55 16.98 -0.18
N ARG A 330 -10.10 15.93 0.46
CA ARG A 330 -9.76 14.53 0.14
C ARG A 330 -10.10 14.14 -1.28
N ASP A 331 -11.27 14.53 -1.78
CA ASP A 331 -11.70 14.15 -3.13
C ASP A 331 -10.82 14.80 -4.21
N ILE A 332 -10.14 15.89 -3.84
CA ILE A 332 -9.23 16.65 -4.69
C ILE A 332 -7.82 16.06 -4.62
N VAL A 333 -7.25 15.85 -3.43
CA VAL A 333 -5.83 15.47 -3.27
C VAL A 333 -5.63 13.95 -3.23
N GLY A 334 -6.70 13.18 -2.95
CA GLY A 334 -6.68 11.73 -2.81
C GLY A 334 -6.01 10.98 -3.96
N PRO A 335 -6.31 11.28 -5.24
CA PRO A 335 -5.67 10.60 -6.36
C PRO A 335 -4.16 10.78 -6.43
N LEU A 336 -3.66 12.00 -6.16
CA LEU A 336 -2.21 12.25 -6.14
C LEU A 336 -1.57 11.64 -4.89
N MET A 337 -2.25 11.65 -3.74
CA MET A 337 -1.78 10.96 -2.55
C MET A 337 -1.60 9.45 -2.81
N ALA A 338 -2.58 8.82 -3.47
CA ALA A 338 -2.49 7.43 -3.88
C ALA A 338 -1.31 7.21 -4.84
N ALA A 339 -1.12 8.09 -5.83
CA ALA A 339 0.01 8.04 -6.75
C ALA A 339 1.36 8.16 -6.03
N VAL A 340 1.52 9.12 -5.11
CA VAL A 340 2.76 9.30 -4.33
C VAL A 340 3.04 8.06 -3.47
N ILE A 341 2.04 7.57 -2.72
CA ILE A 341 2.20 6.36 -1.89
C ILE A 341 2.58 5.17 -2.78
N HIS A 342 1.89 5.00 -3.91
CA HIS A 342 2.15 3.92 -4.85
C HIS A 342 3.58 3.96 -5.38
N MET A 343 4.00 5.10 -5.92
CA MET A 343 5.33 5.24 -6.51
C MET A 343 6.45 5.11 -5.48
N ILE A 344 6.27 5.65 -4.27
CA ILE A 344 7.25 5.48 -3.19
C ILE A 344 7.37 4.01 -2.82
N VAL A 345 6.25 3.32 -2.56
CA VAL A 345 6.31 1.90 -2.19
C VAL A 345 6.92 1.07 -3.30
N SER A 346 6.44 1.22 -4.55
CA SER A 346 6.96 0.47 -5.70
C SER A 346 8.46 0.71 -5.90
N LYS A 347 8.92 1.97 -5.93
CA LYS A 347 10.35 2.30 -6.05
C LYS A 347 11.19 1.65 -4.95
N ASN A 348 10.68 1.61 -3.72
CA ASN A 348 11.42 1.08 -2.58
C ASN A 348 11.51 -0.44 -2.58
N VAL A 349 10.57 -1.14 -3.21
CA VAL A 349 10.50 -2.62 -3.22
C VAL A 349 10.87 -3.24 -4.58
N SER A 350 11.13 -2.42 -5.61
CA SER A 350 11.65 -2.85 -6.92
C SER A 350 13.11 -2.43 -7.17
N ARG A 351 13.85 -2.10 -6.11
CA ARG A 351 15.24 -1.62 -6.19
C ARG A 351 16.17 -2.68 -6.80
N SER A 352 17.12 -2.23 -7.61
CA SER A 352 18.18 -3.11 -8.14
C SER A 352 19.09 -3.64 -7.04
N GLU A 353 19.45 -2.80 -6.05
CA GLU A 353 20.05 -3.28 -4.80
C GLU A 353 18.92 -3.60 -3.81
N PRO A 354 18.77 -4.87 -3.41
CA PRO A 354 17.72 -5.25 -2.50
C PRO A 354 17.83 -4.58 -1.13
N ARG A 355 16.69 -4.29 -0.50
CA ARG A 355 16.64 -3.65 0.82
C ARG A 355 17.38 -4.45 1.89
N LYS A 356 17.90 -3.75 2.90
CA LYS A 356 18.49 -4.37 4.10
C LYS A 356 17.47 -4.49 5.24
N ASP A 357 16.57 -3.52 5.33
CA ASP A 357 15.55 -3.41 6.37
C ASP A 357 14.12 -3.62 5.82
N PRO A 358 13.16 -3.96 6.70
CA PRO A 358 11.75 -4.07 6.32
C PRO A 358 11.12 -2.67 6.17
N LEU A 359 10.49 -2.41 5.01
CA LEU A 359 9.68 -1.20 4.81
C LEU A 359 8.28 -1.42 5.39
N CYS A 360 8.02 -0.78 6.54
CA CYS A 360 6.71 -0.86 7.18
C CYS A 360 5.75 0.17 6.57
N VAL A 361 4.72 -0.32 5.87
CA VAL A 361 3.69 0.52 5.24
C VAL A 361 2.39 0.37 6.02
N PHE A 362 1.96 1.43 6.68
CA PHE A 362 0.74 1.46 7.49
C PHE A 362 -0.39 2.18 6.74
N LEU A 363 -1.43 1.42 6.39
CA LEU A 363 -2.62 1.92 5.71
C LEU A 363 -3.82 1.71 6.64
N ASP A 364 -4.15 2.70 7.49
CA ASP A 364 -5.22 2.56 8.51
C ASP A 364 -6.61 2.31 7.89
N GLU A 365 -6.86 2.89 6.72
CA GLU A 365 -8.09 2.71 5.96
C GLU A 365 -7.79 2.57 4.46
N LEU A 366 -7.47 1.34 4.05
CA LEU A 366 -7.13 1.01 2.66
C LEU A 366 -8.23 1.40 1.66
N PRO A 367 -9.54 1.14 1.89
CA PRO A 367 -10.60 1.44 0.92
C PRO A 367 -10.82 2.94 0.63
N THR A 368 -9.95 3.82 1.10
CA THR A 368 -9.96 5.25 0.75
C THR A 368 -9.11 5.56 -0.48
N MET A 369 -8.35 4.58 -0.98
CA MET A 369 -7.55 4.68 -2.19
C MET A 369 -7.45 3.33 -2.90
N TYR A 370 -7.18 3.36 -4.19
CA TYR A 370 -6.81 2.21 -5.00
C TYR A 370 -5.30 2.22 -5.27
N LEU A 371 -4.64 1.11 -4.96
CA LEU A 371 -3.21 0.89 -5.19
C LEU A 371 -3.05 -0.35 -6.09
N PRO A 372 -2.84 -0.18 -7.41
CA PRO A 372 -2.88 -1.28 -8.39
C PRO A 372 -2.02 -2.48 -8.01
N GLN A 373 -0.76 -2.24 -7.60
CA GLN A 373 0.24 -3.27 -7.31
C GLN A 373 0.18 -3.79 -5.86
N LEU A 374 -0.81 -3.39 -5.06
CA LEU A 374 -0.88 -3.83 -3.65
C LEU A 374 -0.90 -5.36 -3.52
N TYR A 375 -1.55 -6.07 -4.44
CA TYR A 375 -1.56 -7.52 -4.45
C TYR A 375 -0.17 -8.12 -4.76
N GLU A 376 0.62 -7.47 -5.62
CA GLU A 376 2.00 -7.85 -5.94
C GLU A 376 2.91 -7.59 -4.74
N TRP A 377 2.74 -6.45 -4.08
CA TRP A 377 3.50 -6.12 -2.88
C TRP A 377 3.29 -7.16 -1.77
N LEU A 378 2.05 -7.60 -1.58
CA LEU A 378 1.70 -8.64 -0.59
C LEU A 378 2.15 -10.05 -0.96
N THR A 379 2.49 -10.32 -2.23
CA THR A 379 2.84 -11.66 -2.71
C THR A 379 4.31 -11.80 -3.07
N GLN A 380 4.77 -11.01 -4.03
CA GLN A 380 6.10 -11.06 -4.63
C GLN A 380 7.06 -10.18 -3.84
N ASN A 381 6.71 -8.90 -3.63
CA ASN A 381 7.65 -7.95 -3.01
C ASN A 381 7.78 -8.05 -1.48
N ARG A 382 7.15 -9.06 -0.88
CA ARG A 382 7.46 -9.46 0.51
C ARG A 382 8.92 -9.86 0.67
N GLU A 383 9.52 -10.47 -0.36
CA GLU A 383 10.94 -10.89 -0.32
C GLU A 383 11.88 -9.69 -0.52
N ASP A 384 11.36 -8.60 -1.07
CA ASP A 384 12.08 -7.34 -1.31
C ASP A 384 11.99 -6.37 -0.13
N GLY A 385 11.16 -6.70 0.87
CA GLY A 385 11.08 -5.97 2.14
C GLY A 385 9.75 -5.29 2.43
N PHE A 386 8.72 -5.48 1.59
CA PHE A 386 7.40 -4.93 1.85
C PHE A 386 6.76 -5.55 3.10
N CYS A 387 6.41 -4.72 4.08
CA CYS A 387 5.69 -5.10 5.28
C CYS A 387 4.42 -4.26 5.42
N GLY A 388 3.32 -4.72 4.78
CA GLY A 388 2.03 -4.03 4.79
C GLY A 388 1.18 -4.33 6.03
N ILE A 389 0.81 -3.29 6.77
CA ILE A 389 -0.20 -3.33 7.84
C ILE A 389 -1.44 -2.61 7.32
N ILE A 390 -2.47 -3.38 6.99
CA ILE A 390 -3.62 -2.94 6.19
C ILE A 390 -4.89 -3.00 7.03
N GLY A 391 -5.50 -1.86 7.24
CA GLY A 391 -6.79 -1.70 7.90
C GLY A 391 -7.94 -1.50 6.91
N PHE A 392 -9.10 -2.10 7.19
CA PHE A 392 -10.36 -1.75 6.55
C PHE A 392 -11.54 -2.03 7.47
N GLN A 393 -12.70 -1.43 7.19
CA GLN A 393 -13.88 -1.58 8.05
C GLN A 393 -14.70 -2.85 7.77
N ASN A 394 -15.09 -3.04 6.52
CA ASN A 394 -15.87 -4.18 6.06
C ASN A 394 -15.47 -4.58 4.63
N PHE A 395 -15.85 -5.79 4.22
CA PHE A 395 -15.49 -6.29 2.89
C PHE A 395 -16.18 -5.56 1.75
N ALA A 396 -17.43 -5.12 1.92
CA ALA A 396 -18.13 -4.39 0.88
C ALA A 396 -17.37 -3.13 0.42
N GLN A 397 -16.74 -2.40 1.33
CA GLN A 397 -15.89 -1.26 0.99
C GLN A 397 -14.63 -1.67 0.22
N LEU A 398 -13.98 -2.77 0.63
CA LEU A 398 -12.80 -3.27 -0.08
C LEU A 398 -13.16 -3.78 -1.48
N GLU A 399 -14.26 -4.52 -1.61
CA GLU A 399 -14.77 -5.01 -2.90
C GLU A 399 -15.22 -3.87 -3.81
N LYS A 400 -15.76 -2.76 -3.26
CA LYS A 400 -16.10 -1.57 -4.06
C LYS A 400 -14.87 -0.96 -4.75
N VAL A 401 -13.73 -0.93 -4.06
CA VAL A 401 -12.51 -0.26 -4.55
C VAL A 401 -11.67 -1.19 -5.42
N TYR A 402 -11.50 -2.44 -5.00
CA TYR A 402 -10.59 -3.39 -5.66
C TYR A 402 -11.31 -4.40 -6.56
N GLY A 403 -12.63 -4.47 -6.51
CA GLY A 403 -13.39 -5.57 -7.10
C GLY A 403 -13.31 -6.83 -6.24
N LYS A 404 -14.28 -7.72 -6.44
CA LYS A 404 -14.48 -8.93 -5.62
C LYS A 404 -13.29 -9.90 -5.64
N GLU A 405 -12.67 -10.06 -6.81
CA GLU A 405 -11.56 -11.01 -6.98
C GLU A 405 -10.28 -10.52 -6.29
N VAL A 406 -9.87 -9.28 -6.57
CA VAL A 406 -8.65 -8.69 -6.00
C VAL A 406 -8.81 -8.48 -4.49
N ALA A 407 -9.99 -8.09 -3.99
CA ALA A 407 -10.24 -7.98 -2.56
C ALA A 407 -9.99 -9.31 -1.82
N LYS A 408 -10.46 -10.44 -2.38
CA LYS A 408 -10.21 -11.78 -1.82
C LYS A 408 -8.73 -12.14 -1.86
N ILE A 409 -8.02 -11.77 -2.92
CA ILE A 409 -6.56 -11.97 -3.05
C ILE A 409 -5.82 -11.19 -1.95
N ILE A 410 -6.16 -9.91 -1.74
CA ILE A 410 -5.57 -9.08 -0.66
C ILE A 410 -5.76 -9.72 0.71
N ILE A 411 -7.00 -10.16 1.03
CA ILE A 411 -7.31 -10.82 2.30
C ILE A 411 -6.56 -12.16 2.42
N GLY A 412 -6.50 -12.94 1.34
CA GLY A 412 -5.83 -14.24 1.29
C GLY A 412 -4.33 -14.12 1.55
N ASN A 413 -3.68 -13.13 0.92
CA ASN A 413 -2.23 -12.94 1.00
C ASN A 413 -1.74 -12.38 2.33
N CYS A 414 -2.60 -11.71 3.10
CA CYS A 414 -2.27 -11.29 4.47
C CYS A 414 -2.28 -12.50 5.42
N ALA A 415 -1.12 -13.06 5.75
CA ALA A 415 -1.02 -14.25 6.60
C ALA A 415 -1.48 -13.98 8.04
N THR A 416 -1.18 -12.80 8.59
CA THR A 416 -1.69 -12.40 9.90
C THR A 416 -3.02 -11.67 9.76
N LYS A 417 -4.02 -12.04 10.56
CA LYS A 417 -5.33 -11.38 10.58
C LYS A 417 -5.78 -11.06 12.00
N PHE A 418 -6.12 -9.80 12.24
CA PHE A 418 -6.85 -9.32 13.40
C PHE A 418 -8.29 -9.02 12.99
N ILE A 419 -9.21 -9.89 13.40
CA ILE A 419 -10.63 -9.81 13.02
C ILE A 419 -11.41 -9.30 14.23
N PHE A 420 -11.82 -8.03 14.18
CA PHE A 420 -12.72 -7.39 15.13
C PHE A 420 -14.18 -7.56 14.67
N ASN A 421 -15.12 -6.95 15.39
CA ASN A 421 -16.53 -6.93 15.01
C ASN A 421 -16.71 -6.25 13.63
N PRO A 422 -17.14 -6.96 12.57
CA PRO A 422 -17.30 -6.35 11.25
C PRO A 422 -18.53 -5.45 11.13
N GLN A 423 -19.50 -5.56 12.04
CA GLN A 423 -20.84 -4.91 11.96
C GLN A 423 -21.59 -5.16 10.64
N GLU A 424 -21.19 -6.19 9.89
CA GLU A 424 -21.76 -6.59 8.60
C GLU A 424 -21.82 -8.12 8.55
N VAL A 425 -22.96 -8.65 8.09
CA VAL A 425 -23.23 -10.10 8.05
C VAL A 425 -22.32 -10.82 7.05
N GLU A 426 -22.11 -10.27 5.85
CA GLU A 426 -21.30 -10.93 4.80
C GLU A 426 -19.84 -11.15 5.26
N SER A 427 -19.21 -10.11 5.80
CA SER A 427 -17.89 -10.22 6.43
C SER A 427 -17.86 -11.27 7.55
N ALA A 428 -18.88 -11.27 8.43
CA ALA A 428 -18.96 -12.24 9.54
C ALA A 428 -19.15 -13.68 9.05
N GLU A 429 -19.95 -13.91 8.00
CA GLU A 429 -20.12 -15.22 7.37
C GLU A 429 -18.83 -15.74 6.77
N TYR A 430 -18.10 -14.90 6.03
CA TYR A 430 -16.81 -15.28 5.47
C TYR A 430 -15.82 -15.67 6.57
N PHE A 431 -15.67 -14.86 7.62
CA PHE A 431 -14.75 -15.18 8.71
C PHE A 431 -15.21 -16.40 9.52
N SER A 432 -16.51 -16.60 9.73
CA SER A 432 -17.06 -17.81 10.36
C SER A 432 -16.70 -19.06 9.57
N LYS A 433 -16.89 -19.03 8.25
CA LYS A 433 -16.51 -20.12 7.34
C LYS A 433 -14.99 -20.36 7.33
N ALA A 434 -14.20 -19.29 7.32
CA ALA A 434 -12.74 -19.37 7.33
C ALA A 434 -12.17 -19.97 8.62
N LEU A 435 -12.85 -19.81 9.76
CA LEU A 435 -12.46 -20.43 11.04
C LEU A 435 -12.82 -21.92 11.13
N GLY A 436 -13.71 -22.41 10.26
CA GLY A 436 -14.13 -23.80 10.20
C GLY A 436 -15.13 -24.21 11.28
N GLU A 437 -15.48 -25.50 11.26
CA GLU A 437 -16.49 -26.11 12.12
C GLU A 437 -15.91 -27.21 13.02
N PHE A 438 -16.62 -27.55 14.09
CA PHE A 438 -16.32 -28.66 14.98
C PHE A 438 -17.59 -29.47 15.32
N ASP A 439 -17.39 -30.76 15.62
CA ASP A 439 -18.48 -31.69 15.94
C ASP A 439 -18.86 -31.55 17.43
N VAL A 440 -20.15 -31.29 17.70
CA VAL A 440 -20.74 -31.32 19.04
C VAL A 440 -21.56 -32.60 19.22
N LEU A 441 -21.22 -33.38 20.24
CA LEU A 441 -21.96 -34.57 20.66
C LEU A 441 -23.04 -34.17 21.67
N TYR A 442 -24.30 -34.26 21.27
CA TYR A 442 -25.45 -34.14 22.16
C TYR A 442 -25.84 -35.53 22.65
N SER A 443 -25.74 -35.77 23.96
CA SER A 443 -26.33 -36.94 24.59
C SER A 443 -27.70 -36.57 25.15
N THR A 444 -28.76 -37.02 24.49
CA THR A 444 -30.12 -36.85 24.98
C THR A 444 -30.47 -38.06 25.84
N LYS A 445 -30.77 -37.82 27.12
CA LYS A 445 -31.27 -38.84 28.04
C LYS A 445 -32.78 -38.69 28.14
N SER A 446 -33.53 -39.58 27.51
CA SER A 446 -34.98 -39.61 27.67
C SER A 446 -35.36 -40.56 28.82
N ARG A 447 -36.36 -40.16 29.60
CA ARG A 447 -36.96 -41.00 30.65
C ARG A 447 -38.46 -40.99 30.40
N SER A 448 -39.04 -42.15 30.10
CA SER A 448 -40.48 -42.29 30.04
C SER A 448 -41.02 -42.70 31.40
N HIS A 449 -42.12 -42.05 31.82
CA HIS A 449 -42.91 -42.45 32.98
C HIS A 449 -44.24 -43.00 32.48
N ASN A 450 -44.48 -44.29 32.69
CA ASN A 450 -45.77 -44.91 32.39
C ASN A 450 -46.59 -45.00 33.69
N SER A 451 -47.81 -44.44 33.70
CA SER A 451 -48.70 -44.40 34.87
C SER A 451 -49.61 -45.64 34.94
N GLY A 452 -49.01 -46.84 35.08
CA GLY A 452 -49.72 -48.11 35.22
C GLY A 452 -49.21 -48.96 36.39
N LYS A 453 -50.07 -49.83 36.94
CA LYS A 453 -49.84 -50.66 38.14
C LYS A 453 -48.66 -51.67 38.06
N HIS A 454 -48.02 -51.81 36.90
CA HIS A 454 -46.72 -52.48 36.75
C HIS A 454 -45.75 -51.53 36.04
N SER A 455 -44.98 -50.77 36.81
CA SER A 455 -44.10 -49.72 36.30
C SER A 455 -42.67 -50.25 36.11
N SER A 456 -42.20 -50.32 34.86
CA SER A 456 -40.76 -50.25 34.57
C SER A 456 -40.51 -49.03 33.69
N GLY A 457 -39.66 -48.12 34.16
CA GLY A 457 -39.27 -46.92 33.42
C GLY A 457 -38.17 -47.27 32.41
N SER A 458 -38.39 -46.97 31.13
CA SER A 458 -37.35 -47.10 30.11
C SER A 458 -36.45 -45.86 30.11
N ARG A 459 -35.13 -46.08 30.07
CA ARG A 459 -34.12 -45.03 29.93
C ARG A 459 -33.40 -45.25 28.60
N SER A 460 -33.66 -44.39 27.62
CA SER A 460 -32.88 -44.40 26.38
C SER A 460 -31.85 -43.27 26.40
N ARG A 461 -30.67 -43.55 25.86
CA ARG A 461 -29.63 -42.55 25.56
C ARG A 461 -29.48 -42.53 24.05
N SER A 462 -29.72 -41.38 23.45
CA SER A 462 -29.37 -41.15 22.04
C SER A 462 -28.20 -40.18 21.97
N GLU A 463 -27.26 -40.47 21.08
CA GLU A 463 -26.15 -39.58 20.76
C GLU A 463 -26.39 -38.97 19.38
N ASN A 464 -26.48 -37.65 19.32
CA ASN A 464 -26.62 -36.91 18.09
C ASN A 464 -25.37 -36.05 17.85
N ARG A 465 -24.77 -36.16 16.67
CA ARG A 465 -23.62 -35.34 16.26
C ARG A 465 -24.12 -34.19 15.40
N GLN A 466 -23.83 -32.96 15.79
CA GLN A 466 -24.11 -31.77 14.99
C GLN A 466 -22.83 -30.98 14.76
N LYS A 467 -22.64 -30.48 13.54
CA LYS A 467 -21.57 -29.53 13.24
C LYS A 467 -21.95 -28.14 13.72
N ARG A 468 -21.00 -27.40 14.28
CA ARG A 468 -21.14 -25.98 14.62
C ARG A 468 -19.91 -25.21 14.19
N SER A 469 -20.10 -23.94 13.84
CA SER A 469 -18.97 -23.05 13.53
C SER A 469 -18.11 -22.87 14.77
N LEU A 470 -16.79 -22.81 14.63
CA LEU A 470 -15.88 -22.50 15.74
C LEU A 470 -16.23 -21.14 16.38
N PHE A 471 -16.66 -20.21 15.54
CA PHE A 471 -17.20 -18.92 15.94
C PHE A 471 -18.34 -18.50 15.00
N GLU A 472 -19.55 -18.41 15.53
CA GLU A 472 -20.76 -18.12 14.74
C GLU A 472 -20.83 -16.66 14.30
N VAL A 473 -21.54 -16.39 13.21
CA VAL A 473 -21.85 -15.04 12.70
C VAL A 473 -22.40 -14.12 13.80
N SER A 474 -23.36 -14.62 14.59
CA SER A 474 -23.94 -13.85 15.70
C SER A 474 -22.95 -13.54 16.83
N GLN A 475 -21.88 -14.33 16.97
CA GLN A 475 -20.82 -14.08 17.94
C GLN A 475 -19.85 -13.00 17.45
N PHE A 476 -19.56 -12.92 16.15
CA PHE A 476 -18.83 -11.79 15.56
C PHE A 476 -19.52 -10.47 15.82
N MET A 477 -20.83 -10.40 15.61
CA MET A 477 -21.64 -9.20 15.84
C MET A 477 -21.69 -8.77 17.31
N LYS A 478 -21.36 -9.68 18.24
CA LYS A 478 -21.32 -9.44 19.70
C LYS A 478 -19.91 -9.23 20.25
N LEU A 479 -18.87 -9.19 19.41
CA LEU A 479 -17.52 -8.87 19.86
C LEU A 479 -17.48 -7.43 20.41
N GLY A 480 -17.01 -7.30 21.65
CA GLY A 480 -16.85 -6.00 22.30
C GLY A 480 -15.60 -5.25 21.83
N LYS A 481 -15.51 -3.96 22.17
CA LYS A 481 -14.36 -3.10 21.84
C LYS A 481 -13.04 -3.72 22.32
N GLY A 482 -12.05 -3.80 21.41
CA GLY A 482 -10.74 -4.38 21.67
C GLY A 482 -10.71 -5.92 21.68
N GLN A 483 -11.84 -6.61 21.47
CA GLN A 483 -11.85 -8.06 21.29
C GLN A 483 -11.65 -8.41 19.82
N SER A 484 -10.66 -9.24 19.53
CA SER A 484 -10.43 -9.75 18.18
C SER A 484 -10.19 -11.26 18.20
N ILE A 485 -10.36 -11.85 17.03
CA ILE A 485 -9.79 -13.14 16.68
C ILE A 485 -8.47 -12.86 15.97
N ILE A 486 -7.42 -13.54 16.39
CA ILE A 486 -6.07 -13.41 15.83
C ILE A 486 -5.72 -14.72 15.14
N ILE A 487 -5.32 -14.62 13.88
CA ILE A 487 -4.81 -15.71 13.07
C ILE A 487 -3.39 -15.32 12.66
N ASN A 488 -2.43 -16.22 12.84
CA ASN A 488 -1.05 -16.05 12.42
C ASN A 488 -0.45 -17.43 12.10
N PRO A 489 0.38 -17.57 11.04
CA PRO A 489 0.96 -18.85 10.65
C PRO A 489 1.75 -19.53 11.78
N ASN A 490 2.34 -18.74 12.69
CA ASN A 490 3.15 -19.22 13.79
C ASN A 490 2.36 -19.63 15.05
N PHE A 491 1.04 -19.50 15.02
CA PHE A 491 0.18 -20.17 15.99
C PHE A 491 0.03 -21.65 15.61
N LYS A 492 1.03 -22.46 15.99
CA LYS A 492 1.15 -23.87 15.56
C LYS A 492 0.85 -24.90 16.66
N ARG A 493 0.12 -25.97 16.33
CA ARG A 493 -0.08 -27.14 17.21
C ARG A 493 0.12 -28.43 16.41
N GLY A 494 1.15 -29.20 16.76
CA GLY A 494 1.62 -30.29 15.89
C GLY A 494 2.03 -29.71 14.53
N ASP A 495 1.53 -30.33 13.46
CA ASP A 495 1.75 -29.92 12.06
C ASP A 495 0.71 -28.92 11.55
N GLU A 496 -0.24 -28.49 12.40
CA GLU A 496 -1.29 -27.54 12.04
C GLU A 496 -0.83 -26.09 12.32
N GLU A 497 -0.93 -25.24 11.30
CA GLU A 497 -0.65 -23.80 11.36
C GLU A 497 -1.94 -22.98 11.43
N TYR A 498 -1.83 -21.66 11.66
CA TYR A 498 -2.96 -20.74 11.67
C TYR A 498 -4.04 -21.03 12.73
N VAL A 499 -3.67 -21.65 13.85
CA VAL A 499 -4.61 -21.93 14.94
C VAL A 499 -5.20 -20.61 15.48
N PRO A 500 -6.52 -20.39 15.39
CA PRO A 500 -7.13 -19.11 15.74
C PRO A 500 -7.13 -18.89 17.25
N ILE A 501 -6.97 -17.64 17.67
CA ILE A 501 -6.97 -17.24 19.07
C ILE A 501 -7.92 -16.06 19.28
N LYS A 502 -8.94 -16.24 20.11
CA LYS A 502 -9.78 -15.13 20.59
C LYS A 502 -9.11 -14.42 21.76
N GLN A 503 -8.87 -13.12 21.65
CA GLN A 503 -8.23 -12.33 22.71
C GLN A 503 -8.81 -10.91 22.81
N LYS A 504 -8.93 -10.40 24.04
CA LYS A 504 -9.09 -8.95 24.27
C LYS A 504 -7.70 -8.31 24.27
N ILE A 505 -7.43 -7.48 23.28
CA ILE A 505 -6.19 -6.73 23.15
C ILE A 505 -6.29 -5.51 24.05
N LYS A 506 -5.31 -5.36 24.95
CA LYS A 506 -5.21 -4.22 25.86
C LYS A 506 -3.84 -3.58 25.64
N VAL A 507 -3.82 -2.30 25.32
CA VAL A 507 -2.58 -1.52 25.28
C VAL A 507 -2.10 -1.32 26.72
N PRO A 508 -0.82 -1.60 27.04
CA PRO A 508 -0.28 -1.39 28.38
C PRO A 508 -0.39 0.08 28.86
N PRO A 509 -0.53 0.34 30.16
CA PRO A 509 -0.63 1.71 30.68
C PRO A 509 0.55 2.60 30.31
N ASP A 510 1.78 2.09 30.38
CA ASP A 510 2.98 2.86 30.02
C ASP A 510 2.99 3.19 28.52
N ASP A 511 2.50 2.27 27.71
CA ASP A 511 2.31 2.51 26.29
C ASP A 511 1.25 3.60 26.05
N LEU A 512 0.14 3.59 26.77
CA LEU A 512 -0.86 4.65 26.69
C LEU A 512 -0.29 6.00 27.13
N SER A 513 0.56 6.02 28.15
CA SER A 513 1.20 7.26 28.61
C SER A 513 2.09 7.87 27.54
N GLU A 514 2.88 7.08 26.81
CA GLU A 514 3.72 7.55 25.70
C GLU A 514 2.89 8.04 24.51
N MET A 515 1.77 7.39 24.20
CA MET A 515 0.84 7.83 23.15
C MET A 515 0.20 9.17 23.50
N ASN A 516 -0.30 9.31 24.73
CA ASN A 516 -0.91 10.55 25.23
C ASN A 516 0.13 11.67 25.28
N TRP A 517 1.33 11.40 25.80
CA TRP A 517 2.43 12.36 25.80
C TRP A 517 2.78 12.83 24.39
N SER A 518 2.86 11.93 23.41
CA SER A 518 3.12 12.31 22.02
C SER A 518 2.02 13.25 21.49
N GLN A 519 0.77 12.92 21.78
CA GLN A 519 -0.37 13.74 21.39
C GLN A 519 -0.35 15.13 22.06
N GLU A 520 0.07 15.22 23.33
CA GLU A 520 0.24 16.48 24.05
C GLU A 520 1.37 17.35 23.47
N GLN A 521 2.41 16.76 22.89
CA GLN A 521 3.47 17.52 22.21
C GLN A 521 3.04 18.03 20.83
N TRP A 522 1.96 17.50 20.25
CA TRP A 522 1.57 17.79 18.88
C TRP A 522 1.39 19.28 18.57
N PRO A 523 0.72 20.11 19.40
CA PRO A 523 0.60 21.54 19.12
C PRO A 523 1.94 22.25 19.00
N LYS A 524 2.91 21.92 19.87
CA LYS A 524 4.26 22.51 19.81
C LYS A 524 5.02 22.07 18.57
N LEU A 525 4.91 20.79 18.22
CA LEU A 525 5.55 20.23 17.03
C LEU A 525 4.94 20.80 15.75
N TRP A 526 3.62 21.02 15.73
CA TRP A 526 2.93 21.69 14.65
C TRP A 526 3.54 23.06 14.37
N ASP A 527 3.66 23.89 15.42
CA ASP A 527 4.24 25.23 15.29
C ASP A 527 5.71 25.16 14.84
N TYR A 528 6.49 24.25 15.43
CA TYR A 528 7.88 24.02 15.05
C TYR A 528 8.03 23.69 13.56
N PHE A 529 7.29 22.69 13.07
CA PHE A 529 7.37 22.29 11.66
C PHE A 529 6.84 23.37 10.73
N SER A 530 5.78 24.08 11.13
CA SER A 530 5.22 25.19 10.36
C SER A 530 6.22 26.34 10.19
N GLN A 531 7.02 26.64 11.23
CA GLN A 531 8.06 27.68 11.17
C GLN A 531 9.30 27.26 10.37
N GLN A 532 9.62 25.96 10.31
CA GLN A 532 10.74 25.47 9.51
C GLN A 532 10.43 25.51 8.01
N ASN A 533 9.16 25.36 7.63
CA ASN A 533 8.76 25.33 6.24
C ASN A 533 8.38 26.73 5.72
N ASN A 534 9.36 27.46 5.20
CA ASN A 534 9.16 28.80 4.60
C ASN A 534 8.62 28.75 3.16
N GLN A 535 7.95 27.68 2.75
CA GLN A 535 7.47 27.47 1.38
C GLN A 535 6.18 28.24 1.02
N GLY A 536 5.98 29.42 1.62
CA GLY A 536 5.00 30.38 1.13
C GLY A 536 5.46 30.95 -0.20
N VAL A 537 5.13 30.29 -1.31
CA VAL A 537 5.38 30.86 -2.63
C VAL A 537 4.30 31.89 -2.92
N ASP A 538 4.72 33.13 -3.16
CA ASP A 538 3.85 34.24 -3.53
C ASP A 538 3.01 33.92 -4.79
N ASP A 539 1.73 34.32 -4.77
CA ASP A 539 0.78 34.03 -5.85
C ASP A 539 1.22 34.61 -7.19
N GLU A 540 1.78 35.83 -7.15
CA GLU A 540 2.26 36.51 -8.34
C GLU A 540 3.41 35.73 -8.98
N LYS A 541 4.26 35.11 -8.16
CA LYS A 541 5.34 34.22 -8.64
C LYS A 541 4.76 32.96 -9.29
N ARG A 542 3.72 32.35 -8.71
CA ARG A 542 3.05 31.17 -9.29
C ARG A 542 2.38 31.48 -10.62
N ARG A 543 1.73 32.65 -10.72
CA ARG A 543 1.13 33.11 -11.96
C ARG A 543 2.18 33.27 -13.06
N LYS A 544 3.29 33.97 -12.76
CA LYS A 544 4.40 34.14 -13.71
C LYS A 544 4.99 32.81 -14.16
N GLN A 545 5.15 31.85 -13.23
CA GLN A 545 5.62 30.50 -13.56
C GLN A 545 4.70 29.78 -14.56
N PHE A 546 3.38 29.95 -14.44
CA PHE A 546 2.42 29.35 -15.35
C PHE A 546 2.44 30.02 -16.73
N GLU A 547 2.44 31.36 -16.77
CA GLU A 547 2.54 32.15 -18.02
C GLU A 547 3.84 31.80 -18.78
N GLU A 548 4.97 31.73 -18.08
CA GLU A 548 6.27 31.33 -18.62
C GLU A 548 6.22 29.93 -19.27
N ARG A 549 5.64 28.95 -18.58
CA ARG A 549 5.51 27.58 -19.11
C ARG A 549 4.63 27.55 -20.35
N TYR A 550 3.53 28.29 -20.36
CA TYR A 550 2.64 28.38 -21.52
C TYR A 550 3.35 28.99 -22.74
N GLU A 551 4.08 30.09 -22.56
CA GLU A 551 4.86 30.71 -23.63
C GLU A 551 5.94 29.77 -24.17
N LEU A 552 6.64 29.07 -23.27
CA LEU A 552 7.67 28.10 -23.62
C LEU A 552 7.09 26.96 -24.47
N VAL A 553 6.03 26.30 -24.00
CA VAL A 553 5.45 25.16 -24.72
C VAL A 553 4.78 25.60 -26.03
N ASN A 554 4.20 26.80 -26.09
CA ASN A 554 3.66 27.32 -27.35
C ASN A 554 4.76 27.54 -28.41
N ARG A 555 5.98 27.92 -27.98
CA ARG A 555 7.16 28.03 -28.86
C ARG A 555 7.70 26.66 -29.26
N LEU A 556 7.74 25.71 -28.33
CA LEU A 556 8.25 24.37 -28.58
C LEU A 556 7.31 23.54 -29.45
N PHE A 557 6.00 23.76 -29.39
CA PHE A 557 5.01 23.00 -30.17
C PHE A 557 4.26 23.95 -31.14
N PRO A 558 4.91 24.48 -32.20
CA PRO A 558 4.24 25.38 -33.13
C PRO A 558 3.18 24.65 -33.96
N LEU A 559 2.20 25.40 -34.47
CA LEU A 559 1.30 24.88 -35.50
C LEU A 559 2.07 24.57 -36.79
N PRO A 560 1.66 23.54 -37.56
CA PRO A 560 2.18 23.35 -38.90
C PRO A 560 1.91 24.59 -39.75
N PRO A 561 2.85 25.01 -40.63
CA PRO A 561 2.62 26.13 -41.53
C PRO A 561 1.41 25.84 -42.42
N SER A 562 0.53 26.82 -42.60
CA SER A 562 -0.61 26.73 -43.50
C SER A 562 -0.14 26.45 -44.94
N ASP A 563 -0.84 25.56 -45.66
CA ASP A 563 -0.50 25.13 -47.03
C ASP A 563 -0.26 26.28 -48.04
N ASP A 564 -0.78 27.48 -47.76
CA ASP A 564 -0.55 28.69 -48.57
C ASP A 564 0.91 29.19 -48.59
N GLN A 565 1.78 28.75 -47.66
CA GLN A 565 3.18 29.20 -47.62
C GLN A 565 4.14 28.29 -48.39
N ASN A 566 3.76 27.05 -48.70
CA ASN A 566 4.61 26.13 -49.47
C ASN A 566 4.49 26.32 -51.00
N ASN A 567 3.53 27.12 -51.48
CA ASN A 567 3.31 27.34 -52.91
C ASN A 567 4.09 28.52 -53.51
N LYS A 568 5.04 29.13 -52.78
CA LYS A 568 5.83 30.27 -53.27
C LYS A 568 7.30 30.01 -53.54
N GLN A 569 7.80 28.78 -53.41
CA GLN A 569 9.18 28.44 -53.78
C GLN A 569 9.28 27.08 -54.46
N SER A 570 8.84 27.02 -55.71
CA SER A 570 9.25 25.96 -56.64
C SER A 570 9.85 26.65 -57.88
N PRO A 571 11.15 26.47 -58.19
CA PRO A 571 11.67 26.85 -59.49
C PRO A 571 11.09 25.92 -60.57
N PRO A 572 10.94 26.38 -61.82
CA PRO A 572 10.30 25.58 -62.86
C PRO A 572 11.11 24.33 -63.19
N GLN A 573 10.42 23.18 -63.19
CA GLN A 573 10.93 21.90 -63.66
C GLN A 573 11.38 21.99 -65.12
N LYS A 574 12.59 21.50 -65.41
CA LYS A 574 13.00 21.05 -66.74
C LYS A 574 13.01 19.52 -66.74
N ASP A 575 12.17 18.97 -67.60
CA ASP A 575 12.22 17.57 -68.03
C ASP A 575 13.53 17.25 -68.75
N ALA A 576 14.14 16.10 -68.44
CA ALA A 576 14.72 15.18 -69.42
C ALA A 576 15.17 13.87 -68.75
N ASN A 577 14.70 12.77 -69.34
CA ASN A 577 15.06 11.37 -69.10
C ASN A 577 16.57 11.11 -69.18
N GLU A 578 17.08 10.11 -68.43
CA GLU A 578 17.72 8.91 -69.00
C GLU A 578 18.23 7.90 -67.93
N THR A 579 17.67 6.69 -68.00
CA THR A 579 18.27 5.33 -67.90
C THR A 579 19.41 4.98 -66.93
N VAL A 580 19.02 4.12 -65.97
CA VAL A 580 19.67 2.92 -65.41
C VAL A 580 21.02 2.45 -66.03
N SER A 581 22.06 2.34 -65.20
CA SER A 581 22.89 1.12 -65.07
C SER A 581 23.89 1.20 -63.89
N SER A 582 23.93 0.13 -63.08
CA SER A 582 24.98 -0.21 -62.11
C SER A 582 26.03 -1.11 -62.79
N PRO A 583 27.31 -1.16 -62.37
CA PRO A 583 27.68 -2.14 -61.32
C PRO A 583 28.89 -1.81 -60.41
N GLN A 584 28.86 -2.44 -59.22
CA GLN A 584 29.93 -3.02 -58.38
C GLN A 584 31.38 -2.48 -58.44
N THR A 585 31.96 -2.14 -57.27
CA THR A 585 33.00 -2.91 -56.52
C THR A 585 33.80 -2.01 -55.54
N SER A 586 34.00 -2.53 -54.32
CA SER A 586 34.98 -2.12 -53.28
C SER A 586 36.44 -2.47 -53.69
N PRO A 587 37.55 -2.13 -52.96
CA PRO A 587 37.64 -1.79 -51.53
C PRO A 587 38.73 -0.78 -51.07
N SER A 588 38.77 -0.57 -49.75
CA SER A 588 39.93 -0.23 -48.89
C SER A 588 40.41 1.24 -48.78
N SER A 589 40.34 1.81 -47.56
CA SER A 589 41.45 1.85 -46.59
C SER A 589 41.42 3.11 -45.68
N SER A 590 41.58 2.84 -44.37
CA SER A 590 42.22 3.63 -43.32
C SER A 590 41.99 5.15 -43.20
N SER A 591 41.47 5.58 -42.04
CA SER A 591 42.17 6.54 -41.19
C SER A 591 41.70 6.45 -39.72
N ASN A 592 42.69 6.56 -38.84
CA ASN A 592 42.61 6.49 -37.38
C ASN A 592 41.90 7.71 -36.80
N PHE A 593 41.12 7.52 -35.73
CA PHE A 593 40.90 8.55 -34.70
C PHE A 593 40.74 7.87 -33.33
N SER A 594 41.67 8.18 -32.43
CA SER A 594 41.64 7.83 -31.01
C SER A 594 40.95 8.94 -30.22
N VAL A 595 40.11 8.57 -29.25
CA VAL A 595 39.62 9.47 -28.20
C VAL A 595 39.75 8.74 -26.88
N ASP A 596 40.93 8.89 -26.27
CA ASP A 596 41.07 8.88 -24.82
C ASP A 596 40.70 10.27 -24.29
N ASP A 597 40.29 10.34 -23.02
CA ASP A 597 39.93 11.52 -22.22
C ASP A 597 38.45 11.94 -22.22
N LEU A 598 37.61 11.24 -21.45
CA LEU A 598 36.44 11.85 -20.77
C LEU A 598 36.14 11.08 -19.46
N ASP A 599 36.95 11.35 -18.44
CA ASP A 599 36.57 11.23 -17.03
C ASP A 599 36.03 12.60 -16.56
N CYS A 600 34.73 12.65 -16.23
CA CYS A 600 34.10 13.55 -15.27
C CYS A 600 32.75 12.97 -14.86
#